data_AF-A0A2P7YQZ1-F1
#
_entry.id   AF-A0A2P7YQZ1-F1
#
_cell.length_a   1.000
_cell.length_b   1.000
_cell.length_c   1.000
_cell.angle_alpha   90.00
_cell.angle_beta   90.00
_cell.angle_gamma   90.00
#
_symmetry.space_group_name_H-M   'P 1'
#
loop_
_entity.id
_entity.type
_entity.pdbx_description
1 polymer ?
#
loop_
_entity_poly.entity_id
_entity_poly.type
_entity_poly.pdbx_seq_one_letter_code
_entity_poly.pdbx_strand_id
1 'polypeptide(L)'
;MLSRGLKSLSKNFWRSYRVLALESSCDDSCVALLEKKAPNSQPVVIDEMKRTLRSVEAGGVIPTAAFEFHLRNMPTLVNEFCIKHDLLGAKRPDLLCVTRGPGMVGSLNLTLQYAKGLALAWGIPLVGTHHMLGHILVLNLPTSENPEQPPPQYPFLSLLCSGGHTMLVLLKSLTQHEILIDTMDIACGDAIDKAARELGMRGNMLGPELEKFVNLIPQSEREHFASIRTLDRNNEFGFKLTPPLRKPKHQKVPDNLSFTFAYLLSSIKDHKKRSELDEKTKQFLAFKAQDAVFEHIIDRVNIAFAKYPNELAQAELQPIKCYARSSSTK
;
A
#
# COMPACT_ATOMS: atom_id res chain seq x y z
N MET A 1 -49.45 -28.64 -40.63
CA MET A 1 -48.97 -29.16 -39.32
C MET A 1 -47.85 -30.14 -39.64
N LEU A 2 -46.56 -29.90 -39.44
CA LEU A 2 -45.85 -29.41 -38.26
C LEU A 2 -44.54 -28.73 -38.69
N SER A 3 -44.42 -27.42 -38.48
CA SER A 3 -43.14 -26.72 -38.44
C SER A 3 -42.47 -27.01 -37.09
N ARG A 4 -41.56 -27.99 -37.05
CA ARG A 4 -40.68 -28.17 -35.88
C ARG A 4 -39.67 -27.02 -35.86
N GLY A 5 -39.95 -26.01 -35.03
CA GLY A 5 -39.06 -24.88 -34.81
C GLY A 5 -37.71 -25.36 -34.30
N LEU A 6 -36.65 -25.05 -35.07
CA LEU A 6 -35.31 -24.95 -34.50
C LEU A 6 -35.34 -23.81 -33.47
N LYS A 7 -35.46 -24.17 -32.19
CA LYS A 7 -35.09 -23.26 -31.11
C LYS A 7 -33.59 -23.05 -31.24
N SER A 8 -33.20 -21.89 -31.77
CA SER A 8 -31.86 -21.34 -31.63
C SER A 8 -31.49 -21.35 -30.16
N LEU A 9 -30.70 -22.34 -29.75
CA LEU A 9 -30.03 -22.35 -28.46
C LEU A 9 -28.77 -21.49 -28.61
N SER A 10 -28.93 -20.17 -28.78
CA SER A 10 -27.83 -19.23 -28.52
C SER A 10 -27.66 -19.10 -27.00
N LYS A 11 -27.26 -20.19 -26.34
CA LYS A 11 -26.61 -20.07 -25.04
C LYS A 11 -25.25 -19.45 -25.33
N ASN A 12 -25.12 -18.16 -25.12
CA ASN A 12 -23.83 -17.49 -25.14
C ASN A 12 -22.96 -18.13 -24.06
N PHE A 13 -22.18 -19.15 -24.42
CA PHE A 13 -21.17 -19.76 -23.58
C PHE A 13 -20.00 -18.79 -23.49
N TRP A 14 -20.12 -17.80 -22.61
CA TRP A 14 -18.98 -16.99 -22.23
C TRP A 14 -18.01 -17.87 -21.46
N ARG A 15 -16.76 -17.96 -21.91
CA ARG A 15 -15.71 -18.63 -21.14
C ARG A 15 -15.41 -17.78 -19.91
N SER A 16 -15.63 -18.35 -18.72
CA SER A 16 -15.06 -17.81 -17.49
C SER A 16 -13.55 -18.04 -17.50
N TYR A 17 -12.80 -17.11 -16.93
CA TYR A 17 -11.35 -17.21 -16.81
C TYR A 17 -10.90 -17.00 -15.36
N ARG A 18 -10.02 -17.87 -14.88
CA ARG A 18 -9.54 -17.90 -13.50
C ARG A 18 -8.06 -17.54 -13.41
N VAL A 19 -7.74 -16.66 -12.47
CA VAL A 19 -6.38 -16.16 -12.23
C VAL A 19 -5.95 -16.55 -10.84
N LEU A 20 -4.89 -17.34 -10.73
CA LEU A 20 -4.16 -17.53 -9.48
C LEU A 20 -3.08 -16.44 -9.39
N ALA A 21 -3.02 -15.72 -8.28
CA ALA A 21 -2.07 -14.63 -8.06
C ALA A 21 -1.19 -14.91 -6.85
N LEU A 22 0.12 -14.67 -6.97
CA LEU A 22 1.13 -14.86 -5.92
C LEU A 22 1.86 -13.55 -5.61
N GLU A 23 1.98 -13.22 -4.33
CA GLU A 23 2.66 -12.00 -3.84
C GLU A 23 3.66 -12.34 -2.73
N SER A 24 4.87 -11.76 -2.81
CA SER A 24 6.01 -12.01 -1.90
C SER A 24 7.09 -10.93 -2.00
N SER A 25 6.71 -9.69 -2.27
CA SER A 25 7.66 -8.57 -2.39
C SER A 25 8.30 -8.18 -1.06
N CYS A 26 7.61 -8.40 0.06
CA CYS A 26 8.04 -7.98 1.39
C CYS A 26 8.06 -9.14 2.40
N ASP A 27 7.20 -9.12 3.42
CA ASP A 27 7.16 -10.03 4.56
C ASP A 27 5.87 -10.87 4.63
N ASP A 28 4.94 -10.61 3.72
CA ASP A 28 3.71 -11.36 3.51
C ASP A 28 3.84 -12.33 2.33
N SER A 29 3.61 -13.63 2.58
CA SER A 29 3.35 -14.61 1.53
C SER A 29 1.86 -14.65 1.27
N CYS A 30 1.42 -14.27 0.06
CA CYS A 30 -0.01 -14.29 -0.29
C CYS A 30 -0.30 -15.10 -1.54
N VAL A 31 -1.49 -15.71 -1.54
CA VAL A 31 -2.10 -16.34 -2.71
C VAL A 31 -3.55 -15.88 -2.81
N ALA A 32 -4.01 -15.57 -4.01
CA ALA A 32 -5.40 -15.21 -4.27
C ALA A 32 -5.92 -15.87 -5.54
N LEU A 33 -7.22 -16.14 -5.58
CA LEU A 33 -7.92 -16.63 -6.76
C LEU A 33 -8.99 -15.63 -7.18
N LEU A 34 -8.92 -15.23 -8.44
CA LEU A 34 -9.91 -14.35 -9.05
C LEU A 34 -10.60 -15.07 -10.20
N GLU A 35 -11.87 -14.74 -10.42
CA GLU A 35 -12.67 -15.26 -11.53
C GLU A 35 -13.34 -14.10 -12.28
N LYS A 36 -13.25 -14.12 -13.61
CA LYS A 36 -14.01 -13.24 -14.48
C LYS A 36 -14.93 -14.08 -15.35
N LYS A 37 -16.25 -13.91 -15.20
CA LYS A 37 -17.26 -14.75 -15.85
C LYS A 37 -17.58 -14.35 -17.29
N ALA A 38 -17.62 -13.04 -17.57
CA ALA A 38 -17.90 -12.51 -18.89
C ALA A 38 -16.93 -11.37 -19.23
N PRO A 39 -16.67 -11.08 -20.53
CA PRO A 39 -15.77 -9.99 -20.93
C PRO A 39 -16.12 -8.64 -20.29
N ASN A 40 -17.41 -8.33 -20.19
CA ASN A 40 -17.93 -7.07 -19.66
C ASN A 40 -18.21 -7.12 -18.16
N SER A 41 -17.99 -8.24 -17.48
CA SER A 41 -18.16 -8.31 -16.02
C SER A 41 -16.89 -7.84 -15.30
N GLN A 42 -17.05 -7.29 -14.10
CA GLN A 42 -15.93 -7.11 -13.20
C GLN A 42 -15.37 -8.48 -12.76
N PRO A 43 -14.05 -8.57 -12.53
CA PRO A 43 -13.48 -9.74 -11.86
C PRO A 43 -13.93 -9.79 -10.40
N VAL A 44 -14.09 -11.01 -9.89
CA VAL A 44 -14.46 -11.27 -8.49
C VAL A 44 -13.31 -11.99 -7.80
N VAL A 45 -12.93 -11.54 -6.61
CA VAL A 45 -12.02 -12.26 -5.73
C VAL A 45 -12.79 -13.42 -5.11
N ILE A 46 -12.38 -14.65 -5.42
CA ILE A 46 -13.00 -15.87 -4.89
C ILE A 46 -12.53 -16.12 -3.46
N ASP A 47 -11.23 -16.01 -3.22
CA ASP A 47 -10.61 -16.19 -1.92
C ASP A 47 -9.15 -15.68 -1.93
N GLU A 48 -8.63 -15.37 -0.76
CA GLU A 48 -7.23 -15.05 -0.53
C GLU A 48 -6.73 -15.71 0.76
N MET A 49 -5.46 -16.11 0.77
CA MET A 49 -4.78 -16.54 1.99
C MET A 49 -3.45 -15.84 2.10
N LYS A 50 -3.06 -15.52 3.33
CA LYS A 50 -1.75 -14.94 3.63
C LYS A 50 -1.09 -15.60 4.83
N ARG A 51 0.24 -15.50 4.87
CA ARG A 51 1.06 -15.72 6.06
C ARG A 51 2.03 -14.56 6.20
N THR A 52 2.12 -13.99 7.40
CA THR A 52 2.96 -12.81 7.70
C THR A 52 4.15 -13.23 8.55
N LEU A 53 5.36 -12.82 8.17
CA LEU A 53 6.55 -12.98 8.98
C LEU A 53 6.45 -12.12 10.25
N ARG A 54 6.66 -12.74 11.42
CA ARG A 54 6.75 -12.00 12.68
C ARG A 54 8.15 -11.39 12.82
N SER A 55 8.24 -10.07 12.72
CA SER A 55 9.50 -9.33 12.75
C SER A 55 9.63 -8.36 13.94
N VAL A 56 8.66 -8.37 14.88
CA VAL A 56 8.65 -7.47 16.06
C VAL A 56 9.97 -7.48 16.83
N GLU A 57 10.48 -8.67 17.15
CA GLU A 57 11.69 -8.84 17.97
C GLU A 57 12.94 -8.30 17.29
N ALA A 58 12.97 -8.33 15.95
CA ALA A 58 14.05 -7.78 15.14
C ALA A 58 13.97 -6.25 14.95
N GLY A 59 12.86 -5.62 15.36
CA GLY A 59 12.64 -4.18 15.18
C GLY A 59 12.37 -3.76 13.73
N GLY A 60 12.07 -4.71 12.83
CA GLY A 60 11.82 -4.50 11.42
C GLY A 60 12.05 -5.75 10.58
N VAL A 61 11.66 -5.71 9.30
CA VAL A 61 11.82 -6.84 8.38
C VAL A 61 13.29 -7.04 8.00
N ILE A 62 13.83 -8.21 8.32
CA ILE A 62 15.17 -8.63 7.91
C ILE A 62 15.07 -9.36 6.55
N PRO A 63 15.76 -8.92 5.48
CA PRO A 63 15.61 -9.51 4.16
C PRO A 63 15.91 -11.01 4.06
N THR A 64 16.90 -11.50 4.79
CA THR A 64 17.24 -12.93 4.83
C THR A 64 16.17 -13.75 5.54
N ALA A 65 15.61 -13.23 6.64
CA ALA A 65 14.50 -13.87 7.34
C ALA A 65 13.23 -13.91 6.48
N ALA A 66 12.93 -12.85 5.74
CA ALA A 66 11.82 -12.82 4.78
C ALA A 66 12.02 -13.86 3.66
N PHE A 67 13.22 -13.95 3.10
CA PHE A 67 13.55 -14.99 2.11
C PHE A 67 13.30 -16.40 2.65
N GLU A 68 13.83 -16.74 3.84
CA GLU A 68 13.61 -18.04 4.48
C GLU A 68 12.13 -18.30 4.77
N PHE A 69 11.41 -17.26 5.18
CA PHE A 69 9.99 -17.34 5.45
C PHE A 69 9.20 -17.71 4.19
N HIS A 70 9.42 -17.03 3.06
CA HIS A 70 8.76 -17.37 1.80
C HIS A 70 9.17 -18.76 1.30
N LEU A 71 10.44 -19.14 1.43
CA LEU A 71 10.94 -20.47 1.06
C LEU A 71 10.15 -21.59 1.75
N ARG A 72 9.87 -21.44 3.05
CA ARG A 72 9.13 -22.44 3.83
C ARG A 72 7.62 -22.36 3.63
N ASN A 73 7.07 -21.16 3.46
CA ASN A 73 5.63 -20.94 3.51
C ASN A 73 4.95 -20.91 2.15
N MET A 74 5.57 -20.36 1.11
CA MET A 74 4.90 -20.17 -0.19
C MET A 74 4.42 -21.49 -0.81
N PRO A 75 5.23 -22.57 -0.90
CA PRO A 75 4.77 -23.84 -1.47
C PRO A 75 3.63 -24.46 -0.66
N THR A 76 3.74 -24.41 0.67
CA THR A 76 2.74 -24.96 1.60
C THR A 76 1.42 -24.21 1.49
N LEU A 77 1.48 -22.87 1.48
CA LEU A 77 0.33 -21.99 1.33
C LEU A 77 -0.40 -22.22 0.00
N VAL A 78 0.34 -22.30 -1.11
CA VAL A 78 -0.25 -22.56 -2.43
C VAL A 78 -0.87 -23.95 -2.50
N ASN A 79 -0.23 -24.97 -1.92
CA ASN A 79 -0.79 -26.33 -1.86
C ASN A 79 -2.10 -26.39 -1.08
N GLU A 80 -2.14 -25.82 0.12
CA GLU A 80 -3.36 -25.70 0.94
C GLU A 80 -4.48 -24.98 0.17
N PHE A 81 -4.13 -23.87 -0.48
CA PHE A 81 -5.07 -23.10 -1.29
C PHE A 81 -5.61 -23.89 -2.49
N CYS A 82 -4.73 -24.63 -3.19
CA CYS A 82 -5.11 -25.48 -4.31
C CYS A 82 -6.04 -26.62 -3.89
N ILE A 83 -5.79 -27.24 -2.74
CA ILE A 83 -6.67 -28.29 -2.19
C ILE A 83 -8.03 -27.70 -1.82
N LYS A 84 -8.06 -26.56 -1.12
CA LYS A 84 -9.32 -25.90 -0.70
C LYS A 84 -10.24 -25.60 -1.89
N HIS A 85 -9.66 -25.19 -3.02
CA HIS A 85 -10.42 -24.76 -4.21
C HIS A 85 -10.47 -25.79 -5.34
N ASP A 86 -9.98 -27.01 -5.11
CA ASP A 86 -9.92 -28.10 -6.10
C ASP A 86 -9.16 -27.71 -7.40
N LEU A 87 -8.10 -26.91 -7.26
CA LEU A 87 -7.31 -26.40 -8.38
C LEU A 87 -6.37 -27.45 -8.99
N LEU A 88 -6.17 -28.58 -8.32
CA LEU A 88 -5.36 -29.69 -8.84
C LEU A 88 -6.15 -30.55 -9.86
N GLY A 89 -7.48 -30.54 -9.75
CA GLY A 89 -8.42 -31.30 -10.56
C GLY A 89 -9.00 -30.51 -11.73
N ALA A 90 -10.33 -30.49 -11.85
CA ALA A 90 -11.05 -29.92 -12.99
C ALA A 90 -11.11 -28.37 -12.97
N LYS A 91 -10.78 -27.74 -11.84
CA LYS A 91 -10.91 -26.29 -11.63
C LYS A 91 -9.59 -25.53 -11.73
N ARG A 92 -8.63 -26.07 -12.49
CA ARG A 92 -7.31 -25.44 -12.72
C ARG A 92 -7.46 -23.97 -13.14
N PRO A 93 -6.56 -23.08 -12.65
CA PRO A 93 -6.54 -21.70 -13.11
C PRO A 93 -6.09 -21.63 -14.57
N ASP A 94 -6.53 -20.61 -15.28
CA ASP A 94 -6.17 -20.37 -16.67
C ASP A 94 -4.94 -19.43 -16.78
N LEU A 95 -4.68 -18.63 -15.74
CA LEU A 95 -3.51 -17.74 -15.63
C LEU A 95 -2.84 -17.88 -14.28
N LEU A 96 -1.51 -17.78 -14.28
CA LEU A 96 -0.74 -17.47 -13.10
C LEU A 96 -0.19 -16.05 -13.17
N CYS A 97 -0.47 -15.24 -12.16
CA CYS A 97 0.15 -13.94 -11.95
C CYS A 97 1.11 -14.03 -10.77
N VAL A 98 2.27 -13.41 -10.88
CA VAL A 98 3.25 -13.34 -9.78
C VAL A 98 3.94 -11.99 -9.78
N THR A 99 4.10 -11.39 -8.61
CA THR A 99 4.81 -10.12 -8.51
C THR A 99 6.28 -10.28 -8.86
N ARG A 100 6.71 -9.52 -9.88
CA ARG A 100 8.08 -9.46 -10.36
C ARG A 100 8.90 -8.40 -9.63
N GLY A 101 8.25 -7.34 -9.15
CA GLY A 101 8.88 -6.26 -8.37
C GLY A 101 8.07 -4.97 -8.40
N PRO A 102 8.52 -3.89 -7.73
CA PRO A 102 9.70 -3.85 -6.84
C PRO A 102 9.50 -4.65 -5.54
N GLY A 103 10.59 -4.83 -4.78
CA GLY A 103 10.59 -5.59 -3.52
C GLY A 103 11.94 -6.24 -3.22
N MET A 104 11.99 -7.07 -2.18
CA MET A 104 13.20 -7.78 -1.79
C MET A 104 13.56 -8.85 -2.84
N VAL A 105 14.72 -8.67 -3.47
CA VAL A 105 15.18 -9.49 -4.61
C VAL A 105 15.17 -10.99 -4.30
N GLY A 106 15.58 -11.37 -3.08
CA GLY A 106 15.54 -12.77 -2.64
C GLY A 106 14.12 -13.33 -2.62
N SER A 107 13.21 -12.65 -1.91
CA SER A 107 11.80 -13.03 -1.78
C SER A 107 11.09 -13.12 -3.15
N LEU A 108 11.28 -12.11 -4.00
CA LEU A 108 10.69 -12.06 -5.34
C LEU A 108 11.19 -13.20 -6.24
N ASN A 109 12.51 -13.42 -6.29
CA ASN A 109 13.07 -14.46 -7.15
C ASN A 109 12.57 -15.84 -6.76
N LEU A 110 12.47 -16.13 -5.47
CA LEU A 110 12.00 -17.42 -4.98
C LEU A 110 10.60 -17.75 -5.50
N THR A 111 9.64 -16.85 -5.27
CA THR A 111 8.26 -17.07 -5.71
C THR A 111 8.12 -17.02 -7.23
N LEU A 112 8.89 -16.17 -7.91
CA LEU A 112 8.91 -16.12 -9.37
C LEU A 112 9.39 -17.45 -9.98
N GLN A 113 10.42 -18.09 -9.43
CA GLN A 113 10.88 -19.40 -9.90
C GLN A 113 9.85 -20.50 -9.60
N TYR A 114 9.26 -20.47 -8.40
CA TYR A 114 8.16 -21.36 -8.05
C TYR A 114 6.98 -21.23 -9.03
N ALA A 115 6.57 -20.00 -9.34
CA ALA A 115 5.48 -19.71 -10.27
C ALA A 115 5.79 -20.19 -11.70
N LYS A 116 7.03 -20.03 -12.18
CA LYS A 116 7.46 -20.59 -13.47
C LYS A 116 7.33 -22.11 -13.52
N GLY A 117 7.78 -22.81 -12.47
CA GLY A 117 7.64 -24.25 -12.37
C GLY A 117 6.18 -24.70 -12.37
N LEU A 118 5.32 -23.99 -11.63
CA LEU A 118 3.89 -24.26 -11.55
C LEU A 118 3.17 -24.00 -12.88
N ALA A 119 3.43 -22.86 -13.53
CA ALA A 119 2.89 -22.52 -14.84
C ALA A 119 3.30 -23.54 -15.91
N LEU A 120 4.55 -23.99 -15.90
CA LEU A 120 5.05 -25.04 -16.79
C LEU A 120 4.33 -26.37 -16.54
N ALA A 121 4.17 -26.78 -15.28
CA ALA A 121 3.51 -28.03 -14.91
C ALA A 121 2.02 -28.05 -15.29
N TRP A 122 1.34 -26.90 -15.18
CA TRP A 122 -0.06 -26.76 -15.57
C TRP A 122 -0.27 -26.45 -17.05
N GLY A 123 0.78 -26.06 -17.78
CA GLY A 123 0.69 -25.66 -19.18
C GLY A 123 -0.10 -24.36 -19.38
N ILE A 124 0.02 -23.42 -18.44
CA ILE A 124 -0.73 -22.15 -18.45
C ILE A 124 0.22 -20.94 -18.56
N PRO A 125 -0.26 -19.80 -19.10
CA PRO A 125 0.52 -18.56 -19.15
C PRO A 125 0.91 -18.06 -17.75
N LEU A 126 2.06 -17.39 -17.70
CA LEU A 126 2.58 -16.69 -16.53
C LEU A 126 2.73 -15.19 -16.83
N VAL A 127 2.22 -14.33 -15.96
CA VAL A 127 2.38 -12.87 -16.04
C VAL A 127 3.12 -12.35 -14.81
N GLY A 128 4.22 -11.65 -15.05
CA GLY A 128 4.95 -10.90 -14.03
C GLY A 128 4.28 -9.55 -13.77
N THR A 129 3.75 -9.34 -12.58
CA THR A 129 3.05 -8.10 -12.20
C THR A 129 3.97 -7.10 -11.50
N HIS A 130 3.66 -5.81 -11.65
CA HIS A 130 4.35 -4.74 -10.93
C HIS A 130 3.64 -4.46 -9.60
N HIS A 131 4.34 -4.55 -8.47
CA HIS A 131 3.77 -4.45 -7.12
C HIS A 131 2.97 -3.16 -6.93
N MET A 132 3.55 -2.01 -7.27
CA MET A 132 2.85 -0.72 -7.15
C MET A 132 1.67 -0.58 -8.10
N LEU A 133 1.71 -1.25 -9.26
CA LEU A 133 0.58 -1.22 -10.18
C LEU A 133 -0.57 -2.06 -9.62
N GLY A 134 -0.26 -3.16 -8.92
CA GLY A 134 -1.23 -3.92 -8.14
C GLY A 134 -1.95 -3.06 -7.10
N HIS A 135 -1.19 -2.26 -6.33
CA HIS A 135 -1.77 -1.31 -5.35
C HIS A 135 -2.71 -0.28 -5.99
N ILE A 136 -2.42 0.19 -7.20
CA ILE A 136 -3.29 1.16 -7.86
C ILE A 136 -4.51 0.47 -8.48
N LEU A 137 -4.31 -0.62 -9.22
CA LEU A 137 -5.37 -1.28 -9.99
C LEU A 137 -6.35 -2.08 -9.13
N VAL A 138 -6.04 -2.33 -7.86
CA VAL A 138 -7.00 -2.92 -6.91
C VAL A 138 -8.24 -2.01 -6.72
N LEU A 139 -8.13 -0.70 -7.00
CA LEU A 139 -9.26 0.23 -7.05
C LEU A 139 -10.31 -0.17 -8.10
N ASN A 140 -9.93 -0.96 -9.10
CA ASN A 140 -10.84 -1.44 -10.13
C ASN A 140 -11.58 -2.72 -9.73
N LEU A 141 -11.28 -3.27 -8.54
CA LEU A 141 -12.00 -4.42 -7.99
C LEU A 141 -13.17 -3.94 -7.12
N PRO A 142 -14.35 -4.58 -7.22
CA PRO A 142 -15.45 -4.29 -6.32
C PRO A 142 -15.06 -4.65 -4.89
N THR A 143 -15.30 -3.74 -3.94
CA THR A 143 -15.07 -4.01 -2.52
C THR A 143 -16.38 -4.33 -1.82
N SER A 144 -16.31 -5.10 -0.73
CA SER A 144 -17.49 -5.40 0.10
C SER A 144 -18.17 -4.15 0.66
N GLU A 145 -17.41 -3.06 0.84
CA GLU A 145 -17.88 -1.77 1.33
C GLU A 145 -18.53 -0.92 0.23
N ASN A 146 -18.14 -1.12 -1.03
CA ASN A 146 -18.61 -0.33 -2.15
C ASN A 146 -18.71 -1.20 -3.43
N PRO A 147 -19.67 -2.15 -3.48
CA PRO A 147 -19.79 -3.09 -4.59
C PRO A 147 -20.23 -2.42 -5.90
N GLU A 148 -20.88 -1.26 -5.82
CA GLU A 148 -21.38 -0.50 -6.98
C GLU A 148 -20.47 0.66 -7.38
N GLN A 149 -19.35 0.91 -6.68
CA GLN A 149 -18.45 2.00 -7.03
C GLN A 149 -17.79 1.70 -8.39
N PRO A 150 -17.99 2.54 -9.42
CA PRO A 150 -17.33 2.34 -10.70
C PRO A 150 -15.80 2.52 -10.53
N PRO A 151 -14.99 1.81 -11.32
CA PRO A 151 -13.55 2.01 -11.32
C PRO A 151 -13.22 3.46 -11.72
N PRO A 152 -12.13 4.04 -11.20
CA PRO A 152 -11.70 5.37 -11.60
C PRO A 152 -11.46 5.44 -13.11
N GLN A 153 -11.90 6.53 -13.73
CA GLN A 153 -11.67 6.77 -15.15
C GLN A 153 -10.30 7.41 -15.37
N TYR A 154 -9.63 7.03 -16.46
CA TYR A 154 -8.40 7.69 -16.86
C TYR A 154 -8.69 9.05 -17.51
N PRO A 155 -7.84 10.08 -17.29
CA PRO A 155 -6.70 10.07 -16.38
C PRO A 155 -7.13 10.23 -14.91
N PHE A 156 -6.39 9.63 -13.97
CA PHE A 156 -6.62 9.84 -12.53
C PHE A 156 -5.31 9.91 -11.75
N LEU A 157 -5.40 10.52 -10.57
CA LEU A 157 -4.27 10.67 -9.66
C LEU A 157 -4.36 9.63 -8.53
N SER A 158 -3.23 8.97 -8.24
CA SER A 158 -3.12 8.03 -7.13
C SER A 158 -1.99 8.45 -6.19
N LEU A 159 -2.33 8.67 -4.92
CA LEU A 159 -1.35 8.83 -3.84
C LEU A 159 -1.17 7.48 -3.14
N LEU A 160 0.01 6.88 -3.35
CA LEU A 160 0.38 5.61 -2.76
C LEU A 160 1.14 5.88 -1.46
N CYS A 161 0.55 5.51 -0.32
CA CYS A 161 1.15 5.64 1.00
C CYS A 161 1.17 4.25 1.67
N SER A 162 2.35 3.63 1.74
CA SER A 162 2.57 2.33 2.39
C SER A 162 3.77 2.39 3.33
N GLY A 163 4.08 1.27 3.99
CA GLY A 163 5.33 1.13 4.75
C GLY A 163 6.60 1.26 3.90
N GLY A 164 6.54 0.90 2.61
CA GLY A 164 7.71 0.90 1.72
C GLY A 164 7.73 1.99 0.65
N HIS A 165 6.61 2.67 0.41
CA HIS A 165 6.47 3.61 -0.70
C HIS A 165 5.62 4.82 -0.32
N THR A 166 6.03 6.01 -0.78
CA THR A 166 5.22 7.23 -0.72
C THR A 166 5.39 8.01 -2.00
N MET A 167 4.42 7.89 -2.91
CA MET A 167 4.50 8.49 -4.25
C MET A 167 3.15 8.99 -4.75
N LEU A 168 3.19 10.07 -5.53
CA LEU A 168 2.07 10.62 -6.25
C LEU A 168 2.22 10.27 -7.73
N VAL A 169 1.29 9.49 -8.27
CA VAL A 169 1.36 8.94 -9.62
C VAL A 169 0.14 9.39 -10.42
N LEU A 170 0.37 10.00 -11.57
CA LEU A 170 -0.64 10.29 -12.57
C LEU A 170 -0.76 9.10 -13.52
N LEU A 171 -1.95 8.51 -13.57
CA LEU A 171 -2.27 7.43 -14.49
C LEU A 171 -3.00 8.00 -15.69
N LYS A 172 -2.37 8.00 -16.87
CA LYS A 172 -2.96 8.47 -18.14
C LYS A 172 -3.70 7.34 -18.87
N SER A 173 -3.24 6.10 -18.69
CA SER A 173 -3.90 4.88 -19.16
C SER A 173 -3.39 3.68 -18.36
N LEU A 174 -3.86 2.47 -18.66
CA LEU A 174 -3.38 1.22 -18.04
C LEU A 174 -1.87 0.98 -18.19
N THR A 175 -1.26 1.54 -19.23
CA THR A 175 0.17 1.32 -19.55
C THR A 175 1.00 2.60 -19.46
N GLN A 176 0.37 3.77 -19.31
CA GLN A 176 1.05 5.06 -19.25
C GLN A 176 0.84 5.69 -17.88
N HIS A 177 1.94 5.75 -17.13
CA HIS A 177 1.99 6.27 -15.76
C HIS A 177 3.13 7.26 -15.64
N GLU A 178 2.92 8.32 -14.87
CA GLU A 178 3.92 9.35 -14.61
C GLU A 178 4.03 9.57 -13.10
N ILE A 179 5.22 9.39 -12.54
CA ILE A 179 5.49 9.66 -11.12
C ILE A 179 5.73 11.16 -10.99
N LEU A 180 4.79 11.88 -10.37
CA LEU A 180 4.88 13.32 -10.17
C LEU A 180 5.72 13.68 -8.94
N ILE A 181 5.63 12.86 -7.89
CA ILE A 181 6.36 13.00 -6.63
C ILE A 181 6.72 11.61 -6.13
N ASP A 182 7.96 11.41 -5.69
CA ASP A 182 8.38 10.22 -4.94
C ASP A 182 9.11 10.65 -3.67
N THR A 183 9.26 9.75 -2.70
CA THR A 183 10.06 10.00 -1.51
C THR A 183 11.55 9.90 -1.80
N MET A 184 12.36 10.82 -1.26
CA MET A 184 13.82 10.77 -1.38
C MET A 184 14.50 9.93 -0.30
N ASP A 185 13.79 9.63 0.79
CA ASP A 185 14.36 8.97 1.97
C ASP A 185 13.59 7.70 2.37
N ILE A 186 12.73 7.79 3.38
CA ILE A 186 11.90 6.70 3.87
C ILE A 186 10.45 6.96 3.45
N ALA A 187 9.61 5.93 3.44
CA ALA A 187 8.18 6.12 3.23
C ALA A 187 7.50 6.71 4.48
N CYS A 188 6.34 7.32 4.30
CA CYS A 188 5.55 7.88 5.39
C CYS A 188 5.15 6.82 6.42
N GLY A 189 4.82 5.60 5.97
CA GLY A 189 4.49 4.49 6.88
C GLY A 189 5.67 4.10 7.76
N ASP A 190 6.85 3.91 7.17
CA ASP A 190 8.08 3.61 7.91
C ASP A 190 8.50 4.76 8.84
N ALA A 191 8.27 6.02 8.45
CA ALA A 191 8.52 7.18 9.30
C ALA A 191 7.64 7.17 10.56
N ILE A 192 6.34 6.89 10.41
CA ILE A 192 5.40 6.80 11.53
C ILE A 192 5.75 5.59 12.41
N ASP A 193 6.03 4.43 11.82
CA ASP A 193 6.40 3.22 12.58
C ASP A 193 7.67 3.45 13.40
N LYS A 194 8.68 4.11 12.82
CA LYS A 194 9.91 4.47 13.55
C LYS A 194 9.65 5.51 14.63
N ALA A 195 8.79 6.50 14.38
CA ALA A 195 8.40 7.48 15.40
C ALA A 195 7.70 6.79 16.59
N ALA A 196 6.71 5.94 16.33
CA ALA A 196 6.00 5.15 17.33
C ALA A 196 6.96 4.30 18.19
N ARG A 197 7.92 3.63 17.53
CA ARG A 197 8.95 2.84 18.21
C ARG A 197 9.82 3.69 19.15
N GLU A 198 10.21 4.89 18.73
CA GLU A 198 10.99 5.80 19.57
C GLU A 198 10.22 6.29 20.80
N LEU A 199 8.88 6.38 20.69
CA LEU A 199 7.97 6.72 21.79
C LEU A 199 7.68 5.53 22.73
N GLY A 200 8.20 4.35 22.42
CA GLY A 200 8.11 3.16 23.27
C GLY A 200 6.98 2.19 22.90
N MET A 201 6.27 2.43 21.79
CA MET A 201 5.23 1.50 21.29
C MET A 201 5.86 0.22 20.76
N ARG A 202 5.15 -0.91 20.93
CA ARG A 202 5.60 -2.24 20.52
C ARG A 202 4.45 -2.99 19.87
N GLY A 203 4.70 -3.55 18.68
CA GLY A 203 3.72 -4.26 17.90
C GLY A 203 4.23 -4.51 16.48
N ASN A 204 3.43 -5.19 15.67
CA ASN A 204 3.69 -5.35 14.22
C ASN A 204 3.16 -4.17 13.41
N MET A 205 2.09 -3.50 13.88
CA MET A 205 1.38 -2.44 13.16
C MET A 205 1.45 -1.14 13.95
N LEU A 206 2.63 -0.52 13.98
CA LEU A 206 2.90 0.64 14.84
C LEU A 206 2.18 1.91 14.38
N GLY A 207 1.99 2.12 13.07
CA GLY A 207 1.22 3.24 12.53
C GLY A 207 -0.21 3.32 13.05
N PRO A 208 -1.03 2.25 12.90
CA PRO A 208 -2.37 2.20 13.49
C PRO A 208 -2.39 2.31 15.01
N GLU A 209 -1.38 1.79 15.70
CA GLU A 209 -1.27 1.95 17.16
C GLU A 209 -0.99 3.41 17.56
N LEU A 210 -0.13 4.11 16.83
CA LEU A 210 0.14 5.53 17.03
C LEU A 210 -1.11 6.36 16.75
N GLU A 211 -1.86 6.05 15.69
CA GLU A 211 -3.13 6.72 15.40
C GLU A 211 -4.16 6.51 16.52
N LYS A 212 -4.30 5.28 17.03
CA LYS A 212 -5.15 4.98 18.19
C LYS A 212 -4.72 5.78 19.41
N PHE A 213 -3.43 5.83 19.69
CA PHE A 213 -2.88 6.59 20.80
C PHE A 213 -3.19 8.09 20.67
N VAL A 214 -3.06 8.67 19.48
CA VAL A 214 -3.43 10.06 19.20
C VAL A 214 -4.93 10.30 19.35
N ASN A 215 -5.76 9.35 18.90
CA ASN A 215 -7.22 9.46 19.00
C ASN A 215 -7.76 9.34 20.43
N LEU A 216 -6.98 8.79 21.37
CA LEU A 216 -7.32 8.76 22.78
C LEU A 216 -7.04 10.10 23.50
N ILE A 217 -6.31 11.01 22.88
CA ILE A 217 -6.03 12.35 23.44
C ILE A 217 -7.32 13.18 23.40
N PRO A 218 -7.73 13.83 24.50
CA PRO A 218 -8.89 14.71 24.51
C PRO A 218 -8.82 15.79 23.41
N GLN A 219 -9.97 16.13 22.82
CA GLN A 219 -10.04 17.10 21.73
C GLN A 219 -9.40 18.45 22.09
N SER A 220 -9.66 18.95 23.30
CA SER A 220 -9.07 20.19 23.81
C SER A 220 -7.54 20.15 23.89
N GLU A 221 -6.96 19.00 24.24
CA GLU A 221 -5.50 18.83 24.24
C GLU A 221 -4.94 18.72 22.83
N ARG A 222 -5.62 18.05 21.90
CA ARG A 222 -5.19 18.02 20.49
C ARG A 222 -5.19 19.41 19.87
N GLU A 223 -6.19 20.24 20.18
CA GLU A 223 -6.25 21.65 19.75
C GLU A 223 -5.12 22.49 20.36
N HIS A 224 -4.83 22.28 21.65
CA HIS A 224 -3.68 22.90 22.31
C HIS A 224 -2.38 22.49 21.62
N PHE A 225 -2.16 21.20 21.40
CA PHE A 225 -0.98 20.69 20.71
C PHE A 225 -0.86 21.26 19.30
N ALA A 226 -1.95 21.33 18.53
CA ALA A 226 -1.97 21.95 17.21
C ALA A 226 -1.48 23.41 17.24
N SER A 227 -1.88 24.18 18.26
CA SER A 227 -1.48 25.59 18.42
C SER A 227 0.02 25.80 18.70
N ILE A 228 0.72 24.78 19.23
CA ILE A 228 2.14 24.87 19.59
C ILE A 228 3.02 24.87 18.35
N ARG A 229 3.83 25.93 18.19
CA ARG A 229 4.83 26.05 17.15
C ARG A 229 6.09 25.28 17.50
N THR A 230 6.63 24.54 16.54
CA THR A 230 7.79 23.66 16.70
C THR A 230 9.03 24.10 15.90
N LEU A 231 9.03 25.34 15.38
CA LEU A 231 10.13 25.84 14.54
C LEU A 231 11.44 26.04 15.31
N ASP A 232 11.31 26.38 16.59
CA ASP A 232 12.37 26.50 17.56
C ASP A 232 12.00 25.67 18.80
N ARG A 233 12.89 25.67 19.80
CA ARG A 233 12.70 24.94 21.05
C ARG A 233 11.97 25.79 22.11
N ASN A 234 11.54 27.00 21.78
CA ASN A 234 10.84 27.89 22.71
C ASN A 234 9.34 27.54 22.78
N ASN A 235 9.06 26.32 23.21
CA ASN A 235 7.71 25.81 23.45
C ASN A 235 7.67 24.98 24.74
N GLU A 236 6.45 24.69 25.21
CA GLU A 236 6.16 23.93 26.45
C GLU A 236 6.96 22.61 26.54
N PHE A 237 7.24 21.98 25.40
CA PHE A 237 7.90 20.68 25.32
C PHE A 237 9.36 20.74 24.87
N GLY A 238 9.95 21.93 24.66
CA GLY A 238 11.34 22.04 24.18
C GLY A 238 11.63 21.31 22.85
N PHE A 239 10.59 21.05 22.05
CA PHE A 239 10.66 20.20 20.85
C PHE A 239 10.84 21.04 19.59
N LYS A 240 11.77 20.63 18.72
CA LYS A 240 12.02 21.30 17.44
C LYS A 240 11.75 20.35 16.28
N LEU A 241 10.86 20.76 15.40
CA LEU A 241 10.56 20.11 14.13
C LEU A 241 10.49 21.18 13.04
N THR A 242 11.50 21.20 12.18
CA THR A 242 11.56 22.14 11.06
C THR A 242 11.04 21.44 9.81
N PRO A 243 9.94 21.91 9.19
CA PRO A 243 9.41 21.31 7.97
C PRO A 243 10.48 21.35 6.87
N PRO A 244 10.76 20.22 6.21
CA PRO A 244 11.75 20.16 5.14
C PRO A 244 11.22 20.79 3.85
N LEU A 245 12.12 21.03 2.89
CA LEU A 245 11.79 21.47 1.52
C LEU A 245 10.88 22.70 1.42
N ARG A 246 10.95 23.64 2.38
CA ARG A 246 10.16 24.89 2.33
C ARG A 246 10.38 25.62 1.01
N LYS A 247 9.30 26.21 0.47
CA LYS A 247 9.34 27.02 -0.75
C LYS A 247 10.47 28.05 -0.65
N PRO A 248 11.39 28.12 -1.63
CA PRO A 248 12.38 29.19 -1.69
C PRO A 248 11.65 30.54 -1.78
N LYS A 249 12.16 31.58 -1.10
CA LYS A 249 11.56 32.93 -1.16
C LYS A 249 11.46 33.50 -2.59
N HIS A 250 12.20 32.95 -3.55
CA HIS A 250 12.35 33.49 -4.91
C HIS A 250 11.95 32.54 -6.05
N GLN A 251 11.56 31.29 -5.76
CA GLN A 251 11.13 30.33 -6.80
C GLN A 251 9.64 30.02 -6.60
N LYS A 252 8.81 30.32 -7.62
CA LYS A 252 7.35 30.17 -7.52
C LYS A 252 6.90 28.71 -7.38
N VAL A 253 7.63 27.77 -7.98
CA VAL A 253 7.44 26.32 -7.89
C VAL A 253 8.82 25.65 -8.01
N PRO A 254 9.18 24.69 -7.15
CA PRO A 254 10.45 23.99 -7.25
C PRO A 254 10.50 23.05 -8.48
N ASP A 255 11.68 22.94 -9.10
CA ASP A 255 11.91 22.11 -10.28
C ASP A 255 11.75 20.62 -9.98
N ASN A 256 12.20 20.18 -8.80
CA ASN A 256 12.01 18.81 -8.32
C ASN A 256 11.06 18.80 -7.12
N LEU A 257 9.96 18.05 -7.24
CA LEU A 257 9.05 17.78 -6.12
C LEU A 257 9.39 16.41 -5.57
N SER A 258 9.53 16.34 -4.25
CA SER A 258 9.75 15.07 -3.57
C SER A 258 9.18 15.07 -2.17
N PHE A 259 8.82 13.90 -1.69
CA PHE A 259 8.53 13.68 -0.28
C PHE A 259 9.82 13.42 0.51
N THR A 260 9.76 13.64 1.82
CA THR A 260 10.85 13.37 2.76
C THR A 260 10.26 13.29 4.15
N PHE A 261 10.66 12.28 4.91
CA PHE A 261 10.13 12.01 6.23
C PHE A 261 11.22 11.66 7.27
N ALA A 262 12.48 11.50 6.85
CA ALA A 262 13.57 11.14 7.76
C ALA A 262 13.84 12.20 8.85
N TYR A 263 13.51 13.47 8.57
CA TYR A 263 13.67 14.58 9.51
C TYR A 263 12.89 14.37 10.82
N LEU A 264 11.74 13.69 10.76
CA LEU A 264 10.89 13.41 11.92
C LEU A 264 11.63 12.55 12.95
N LEU A 265 12.25 11.47 12.47
CA LEU A 265 12.98 10.54 13.33
C LEU A 265 14.18 11.21 14.00
N SER A 266 14.91 12.04 13.25
CA SER A 266 16.05 12.79 13.80
C SER A 266 15.61 13.76 14.90
N SER A 267 14.49 14.48 14.71
CA SER A 267 13.93 15.39 15.72
C SER A 267 13.50 14.66 17.00
N ILE A 268 12.80 13.52 16.88
CA ILE A 268 12.34 12.74 18.04
C ILE A 268 13.54 12.18 18.82
N LYS A 269 14.53 11.61 18.12
CA LYS A 269 15.75 11.09 18.76
C LYS A 269 16.56 12.17 19.47
N ASP A 270 16.68 13.35 18.87
CA ASP A 270 17.38 14.49 19.47
C ASP A 270 16.66 14.98 20.74
N HIS A 271 15.32 15.00 20.74
CA HIS A 271 14.55 15.36 21.93
C HIS A 271 14.70 14.33 23.06
N LYS A 272 14.60 13.03 22.75
CA LYS A 272 14.76 11.92 23.70
C LYS A 272 16.14 11.88 24.38
N LYS A 273 17.18 12.42 23.74
CA LYS A 273 18.51 12.56 24.36
C LYS A 273 18.60 13.69 25.40
N ARG A 274 17.68 14.66 25.34
CA ARG A 274 17.74 15.91 26.11
C ARG A 274 16.70 15.95 27.24
N SER A 275 15.63 15.17 27.13
CA SER A 275 14.50 15.19 28.07
C SER A 275 13.92 13.79 28.23
N GLU A 276 13.41 13.49 29.43
CA GLU A 276 12.61 12.27 29.66
C GLU A 276 11.26 12.37 28.95
N LEU A 277 10.75 11.22 28.52
CA LEU A 277 9.47 11.11 27.84
C LEU A 277 8.37 10.76 28.85
N ASP A 278 7.79 11.77 29.49
CA ASP A 278 6.55 11.61 30.25
C ASP A 278 5.36 11.35 29.29
N GLU A 279 4.24 10.89 29.83
CA GLU A 279 3.09 10.51 29.00
C GLU A 279 2.54 11.68 28.19
N LYS A 280 2.52 12.90 28.76
CA LYS A 280 2.06 14.10 28.05
C LYS A 280 2.99 14.47 26.89
N THR A 281 4.30 14.39 27.08
CA THR A 281 5.27 14.60 25.99
C THR A 281 5.13 13.52 24.91
N LYS A 282 4.90 12.25 25.28
CA LYS A 282 4.65 11.20 24.27
C LYS A 282 3.41 11.50 23.44
N GLN A 283 2.31 11.92 24.06
CA GLN A 283 1.08 12.33 23.38
C GLN A 283 1.34 13.50 22.42
N PHE A 284 2.03 14.54 22.89
CA PHE A 284 2.41 15.69 22.08
C PHE A 284 3.29 15.30 20.88
N LEU A 285 4.32 14.49 21.09
CA LEU A 285 5.23 14.04 20.02
C LEU A 285 4.53 13.12 19.03
N ALA A 286 3.66 12.21 19.48
CA ALA A 286 2.87 11.35 18.60
C ALA A 286 1.94 12.19 17.72
N PHE A 287 1.23 13.16 18.30
CA PHE A 287 0.39 14.09 17.59
C PHE A 287 1.19 14.88 16.54
N LYS A 288 2.29 15.52 16.95
CA LYS A 288 3.13 16.31 16.03
C LYS A 288 3.81 15.48 14.95
N ALA A 289 4.12 14.22 15.22
CA ALA A 289 4.66 13.30 14.24
C ALA A 289 3.65 12.99 13.13
N GLN A 290 2.42 12.64 13.51
CA GLN A 290 1.34 12.34 12.57
C GLN A 290 0.96 13.59 11.76
N ASP A 291 0.77 14.72 12.44
CA ASP A 291 0.42 16.02 11.86
C ASP A 291 1.47 16.46 10.82
N ALA A 292 2.76 16.44 11.17
CA ALA A 292 3.82 16.86 10.26
C ALA A 292 3.96 15.98 9.00
N VAL A 293 3.70 14.66 9.12
CA VAL A 293 3.70 13.75 7.96
C VAL A 293 2.56 14.12 7.00
N PHE A 294 1.35 14.32 7.51
CA PHE A 294 0.20 14.65 6.68
C PHE A 294 0.27 16.06 6.10
N GLU A 295 0.67 17.06 6.90
CA GLU A 295 0.88 18.43 6.41
C GLU A 295 1.92 18.46 5.29
N HIS A 296 3.03 17.71 5.42
CA HIS A 296 4.05 17.64 4.37
C HIS A 296 3.49 17.02 3.09
N ILE A 297 2.72 15.93 3.20
CA ILE A 297 2.08 15.31 2.03
C ILE A 297 1.14 16.30 1.34
N ILE A 298 0.27 16.96 2.10
CA ILE A 298 -0.70 17.94 1.59
C ILE A 298 0.03 19.12 0.92
N ASP A 299 1.07 19.68 1.54
CA ASP A 299 1.87 20.76 0.97
C ASP A 299 2.47 20.35 -0.38
N ARG A 300 3.12 19.18 -0.46
CA ARG A 300 3.71 18.70 -1.71
C ARG A 300 2.67 18.45 -2.80
N VAL A 301 1.53 17.85 -2.46
CA VAL A 301 0.43 17.62 -3.40
C VAL A 301 -0.13 18.94 -3.93
N ASN A 302 -0.35 19.93 -3.06
CA ASN A 302 -0.79 21.27 -3.47
C ASN A 302 0.22 21.96 -4.39
N ILE A 303 1.52 21.77 -4.15
CA ILE A 303 2.58 22.27 -5.06
C ILE A 303 2.52 21.54 -6.41
N ALA A 304 2.22 20.23 -6.44
CA ALA A 304 2.05 19.50 -7.70
C ALA A 304 0.85 20.01 -8.51
N PHE A 305 -0.28 20.31 -7.87
CA PHE A 305 -1.42 20.96 -8.53
C PHE A 305 -1.06 22.32 -9.14
N ALA A 306 -0.24 23.11 -8.43
CA ALA A 306 0.24 24.39 -8.96
C ALA A 306 1.25 24.22 -10.13
N LYS A 307 2.01 23.11 -10.15
CA LYS A 307 3.02 22.83 -11.18
C LYS A 307 2.44 22.24 -12.46
N TYR A 308 1.48 21.33 -12.33
CA TYR A 308 0.90 20.55 -13.43
C TYR A 308 -0.60 20.86 -13.62
N PRO A 309 -1.00 22.13 -13.79
CA PRO A 309 -2.42 22.50 -13.80
C PRO A 309 -3.16 21.88 -14.98
N ASN A 310 -2.51 21.73 -16.14
CA ASN A 310 -3.14 21.20 -17.34
C ASN A 310 -3.29 19.67 -17.27
N GLU A 311 -2.25 18.95 -16.81
CA GLU A 311 -2.33 17.49 -16.66
C GLU A 311 -3.30 17.08 -15.54
N LEU A 312 -3.40 17.88 -14.47
CA LEU A 312 -4.22 17.55 -13.31
C LEU A 312 -5.65 18.09 -13.36
N ALA A 313 -5.95 19.12 -14.16
CA ALA A 313 -7.32 19.61 -14.33
C ALA A 313 -8.27 18.58 -14.98
N GLN A 314 -7.72 17.61 -15.72
CA GLN A 314 -8.47 16.54 -16.35
C GLN A 314 -8.53 15.27 -15.48
N ALA A 315 -7.75 15.22 -14.40
CA ALA A 315 -7.60 14.03 -13.58
C ALA A 315 -8.63 14.03 -12.44
N GLU A 316 -9.41 12.95 -12.33
CA GLU A 316 -10.27 12.76 -11.17
C GLU A 316 -9.40 12.41 -9.94
N LEU A 317 -9.61 13.13 -8.84
CA LEU A 317 -8.95 12.87 -7.56
C LEU A 317 -9.64 11.69 -6.87
N GLN A 318 -8.94 10.57 -6.74
CA GLN A 318 -9.44 9.43 -6.00
C GLN A 318 -9.02 9.52 -4.52
N PRO A 319 -9.93 9.21 -3.57
CA PRO A 319 -9.60 9.25 -2.16
C PRO A 319 -8.46 8.28 -1.84
N ILE A 320 -7.63 8.66 -0.86
CA ILE A 320 -6.53 7.84 -0.35
C ILE A 320 -7.13 6.56 0.24
N LYS A 321 -7.04 5.44 -0.50
CA LYS A 321 -7.32 4.11 0.05
C LYS A 321 -5.98 3.47 0.40
N CYS A 322 -5.66 3.50 1.69
CA CYS A 322 -4.57 2.72 2.23
C CYS A 322 -4.99 1.24 2.19
N TYR A 323 -4.59 0.50 1.15
CA TYR A 323 -4.79 -0.95 1.07
C TYR A 323 -3.78 -1.70 1.94
N ALA A 324 -3.62 -1.27 3.19
CA ALA A 324 -3.01 -2.06 4.25
C ALA A 324 -4.14 -2.75 5.04
N ARG A 325 -4.95 -3.59 4.37
CA ARG A 325 -5.86 -4.49 5.09
C ARG A 325 -5.02 -5.58 5.75
N SER A 326 -4.54 -5.33 6.97
CA SER A 326 -4.29 -6.43 7.89
C SER A 326 -5.65 -6.97 8.31
N SER A 327 -6.15 -7.96 7.57
CA SER A 327 -7.25 -8.84 8.00
C SER A 327 -6.81 -9.63 9.25
N SER A 328 -6.78 -8.95 10.39
CA SER A 328 -6.81 -9.54 11.73
C SER A 328 -8.17 -9.23 12.36
N THR A 329 -9.23 -9.66 11.67
CA THR A 329 -10.58 -9.76 12.22
C THR A 329 -11.21 -11.04 11.69
N LYS A 330 -10.86 -12.15 12.34
CA LYS A 330 -11.80 -13.17 12.76
C LYS A 330 -11.40 -13.65 14.14
#